data_AF-A0A534EKD1-F1
#
_entry.id   AF-A0A534EKD1-F1
#
_cell.length_a   1.000
_cell.length_b   1.000
_cell.length_c   1.000
_cell.angle_alpha   90.00
_cell.angle_beta   90.00
_cell.angle_gamma   90.00
#
_symmetry.space_group_name_H-M   'P 1'
#
loop_
_entity.id
_entity.type
_entity.pdbx_description
1 polymer ?
#
loop_
_entity_poly.entity_id
_entity_poly.type
_entity_poly.pdbx_seq_one_letter_code
_entity_poly.pdbx_strand_id
1 'polypeptide(L)'
;LELGPRSVLVKGGHGGGREAVDLLLLEREPLRRLRAPRSARTLRGTGCALASAIAAGLAAGSSLEDACARAKQHLVELFQQPA
;
A
#
# COMPACT_ATOMS: atom_id res chain seq x y z
N LEU A 1 -4.62 -24.63 -15.51
CA LEU A 1 -4.90 -23.82 -14.31
C LEU A 1 -4.27 -22.45 -14.52
N GLU A 2 -5.04 -21.38 -14.36
CA GLU A 2 -4.47 -20.03 -14.23
C GLU A 2 -4.11 -19.83 -12.75
N LEU A 3 -2.82 -19.98 -12.41
CA LEU A 3 -2.32 -19.95 -11.02
C LEU A 3 -1.76 -18.59 -10.61
N GLY A 4 -1.83 -17.59 -11.48
CA GLY A 4 -1.31 -16.25 -11.23
C GLY A 4 -2.20 -15.44 -10.27
N PRO A 5 -1.65 -14.40 -9.62
CA PRO A 5 -2.45 -13.51 -8.79
C PRO A 5 -3.44 -12.73 -9.66
N ARG A 6 -4.69 -12.59 -9.19
CA ARG A 6 -5.70 -11.73 -9.85
C ARG A 6 -5.41 -10.24 -9.68
N SER A 7 -4.61 -9.86 -8.69
CA SER A 7 -4.27 -8.46 -8.42
C SER A 7 -2.90 -8.37 -7.76
N VAL A 8 -2.18 -7.29 -8.03
CA VAL A 8 -0.83 -7.05 -7.51
C VAL A 8 -0.70 -5.61 -7.02
N LEU A 9 -0.19 -5.45 -5.79
CA LEU A 9 0.24 -4.16 -5.26
C LEU A 9 1.76 -4.14 -5.15
N VAL A 10 2.42 -3.22 -5.86
CA VAL A 10 3.86 -2.97 -5.74
C VAL A 10 4.06 -1.70 -4.91
N LYS A 11 4.63 -1.85 -3.71
CA LYS A 11 4.92 -0.71 -2.84
C LYS A 11 6.00 0.20 -3.46
N GLY A 12 5.76 1.50 -3.43
CA GLY A 12 6.64 2.56 -3.98
C GLY A 12 7.94 2.80 -3.23
N GLY A 13 8.44 1.81 -2.48
CA GLY A 13 9.55 1.89 -1.54
C GLY A 13 10.76 2.66 -2.09
N HIS A 14 11.67 1.98 -2.79
CA HIS A 14 12.98 2.49 -3.24
C HIS A 14 12.93 3.58 -4.34
N GLY A 15 11.76 4.14 -4.66
CA GLY A 15 11.66 5.27 -5.58
C GLY A 15 12.29 6.55 -5.01
N GLY A 16 12.63 7.51 -5.88
CA GLY A 16 13.06 8.86 -5.49
C GLY A 16 11.89 9.86 -5.44
N GLY A 17 12.17 11.09 -5.00
CA GLY A 17 11.22 12.22 -5.04
C GLY A 17 10.38 12.42 -3.77
N ARG A 18 9.49 13.43 -3.82
CA ARG A 18 8.70 13.89 -2.66
C ARG A 18 7.57 12.95 -2.26
N GLU A 19 7.16 12.06 -3.16
CA GLU A 19 6.07 11.10 -2.92
C GLU A 19 6.59 9.67 -2.94
N ALA A 20 5.96 8.81 -2.13
CA ALA A 20 6.02 7.37 -2.29
C ALA A 20 4.79 6.92 -3.08
N VAL A 21 4.99 6.24 -4.21
CA VAL A 21 3.90 5.85 -5.13
C VAL A 21 3.77 4.34 -5.19
N ASP A 22 2.69 3.80 -4.61
CA ASP A 22 2.38 2.38 -4.73
C ASP A 22 1.57 2.15 -6.02
N LEU A 23 1.85 1.04 -6.70
CA LEU A 23 1.24 0.67 -7.97
C LEU A 23 0.27 -0.48 -7.74
N LEU A 24 -1.01 -0.25 -7.95
CA LEU A 24 -2.06 -1.26 -7.81
C LEU A 24 -2.57 -1.67 -9.19
N LEU A 25 -2.41 -2.95 -9.51
CA LEU A 25 -2.98 -3.58 -10.68
C LEU A 25 -4.12 -4.49 -10.24
N LEU A 26 -5.33 -4.18 -10.71
CA LEU A 26 -6.51 -5.02 -10.55
C LEU A 26 -6.79 -5.76 -11.87
N GLU A 27 -7.48 -6.90 -11.78
CA GLU A 27 -7.78 -7.71 -12.96
C GLU A 27 -8.61 -6.90 -13.96
N ARG A 28 -8.15 -6.80 -15.21
CA ARG A 28 -8.85 -6.12 -16.33
C ARG A 28 -9.13 -4.62 -16.09
N GLU A 29 -8.41 -3.98 -15.17
CA GLU A 29 -8.51 -2.55 -14.90
C GLU A 29 -7.20 -1.81 -15.20
N PRO A 30 -7.27 -0.48 -15.45
CA PRO A 30 -6.07 0.34 -15.58
C PRO A 30 -5.21 0.35 -14.31
N LEU A 31 -3.90 0.54 -14.48
CA LEU A 31 -2.96 0.72 -13.38
C LEU A 31 -3.33 1.92 -12.51
N ARG A 32 -3.52 1.69 -11.21
CA ARG A 32 -3.80 2.74 -10.22
C ARG A 32 -2.51 3.12 -9.48
N ARG A 33 -2.39 4.41 -9.15
CA ARG A 33 -1.25 4.98 -8.42
C ARG A 33 -1.71 5.53 -7.09
N LEU A 34 -1.31 4.89 -6.00
CA LEU A 34 -1.61 5.33 -4.64
C LEU A 34 -0.45 6.16 -4.11
N ARG A 35 -0.67 7.47 -3.99
CA ARG A 35 0.36 8.45 -3.64
C ARG A 35 0.24 8.84 -2.17
N ALA A 36 1.37 9.02 -1.52
CA ALA A 36 1.44 9.68 -0.23
C ALA A 36 2.80 10.39 -0.07
N PRO A 37 2.91 11.39 0.82
CA PRO A 37 4.19 12.02 1.13
C PRO A 37 5.24 10.99 1.52
N ARG A 38 6.46 11.14 1.01
CA ARG A 38 7.58 10.30 1.42
C ARG A 38 8.05 10.73 2.80
N SER A 39 8.12 9.78 3.73
CA SER A 39 8.71 10.03 5.03
C SER A 39 10.24 10.14 4.91
N ALA A 40 10.83 11.07 5.66
CA ALA A 40 12.28 11.13 5.85
C ALA A 40 12.78 10.04 6.82
N ARG A 41 11.88 9.44 7.61
CA ARG A 41 12.21 8.37 8.56
C ARG A 41 12.23 7.02 7.83
N THR A 42 13.20 6.19 8.20
CA THR A 42 13.26 4.79 7.78
C THR A 42 12.76 3.90 8.92
N LEU A 43 11.77 3.05 8.63
CA LEU A 43 11.24 2.07 9.57
C LEU A 43 11.32 0.66 8.95
N ARG A 44 11.70 -0.33 9.75
CA ARG A 44 11.60 -1.75 9.37
C ARG A 44 10.16 -2.23 9.52
N GLY A 45 9.78 -3.27 8.79
CA GLY A 45 8.45 -3.85 8.89
C GLY A 45 7.34 -3.05 8.20
N THR A 46 7.65 -1.96 7.49
CA THR A 46 6.62 -1.18 6.76
C THR A 46 5.97 -1.94 5.60
N GLY A 47 6.56 -3.05 5.14
CA GLY A 47 5.89 -3.99 4.23
C GLY A 47 4.86 -4.83 4.97
N CYS A 48 5.23 -5.38 6.13
CA CYS A 48 4.32 -6.13 6.99
C CYS A 48 3.14 -5.26 7.46
N ALA A 49 3.41 -4.05 7.95
CA ALA A 49 2.37 -3.11 8.37
C ALA A 49 1.38 -2.78 7.23
N LEU A 50 1.89 -2.56 6.01
CA LEU A 50 1.05 -2.35 4.83
C LEU A 50 0.17 -3.57 4.56
N ALA A 51 0.75 -4.77 4.51
CA ALA A 51 0.02 -6.00 4.24
C ALA A 51 -1.03 -6.30 5.33
N SER A 52 -0.70 -6.11 6.60
CA SER A 52 -1.62 -6.27 7.73
C SER A 52 -2.79 -5.28 7.65
N ALA A 53 -2.53 -4.01 7.31
CA ALA A 53 -3.59 -3.01 7.15
C ALA A 53 -4.51 -3.33 5.97
N ILE A 54 -3.97 -3.83 4.85
CA ILE A 54 -4.78 -4.32 3.71
C ILE A 54 -5.66 -5.48 4.15
N ALA A 55 -5.07 -6.49 4.80
CA ALA A 55 -5.80 -7.67 5.25
C ALA A 55 -6.92 -7.30 6.25
N ALA A 56 -6.65 -6.38 7.18
CA ALA A 56 -7.65 -5.88 8.12
C ALA A 56 -8.79 -5.13 7.40
N GLY A 57 -8.48 -4.29 6.42
CA GLY A 57 -9.49 -3.59 5.61
C GLY A 57 -10.38 -4.54 4.83
N LEU A 58 -9.80 -5.58 4.22
CA LEU A 58 -10.53 -6.64 3.52
C LEU A 58 -11.43 -7.42 4.48
N ALA A 59 -10.92 -7.80 5.67
CA ALA A 59 -11.70 -8.50 6.69
C ALA A 59 -12.87 -7.64 7.22
N ALA A 60 -12.71 -6.31 7.21
CA ALA A 60 -13.77 -5.35 7.54
C ALA A 60 -14.74 -5.06 6.38
N GLY A 61 -14.62 -5.75 5.24
CA GLY A 61 -15.54 -5.62 4.10
C GLY A 61 -15.22 -4.49 3.12
N SER A 62 -14.03 -3.88 3.21
CA SER A 62 -13.59 -2.89 2.21
C SER A 62 -13.31 -3.55 0.86
N SER A 63 -13.48 -2.79 -0.23
CA SER A 63 -12.96 -3.22 -1.53
C SER A 63 -11.43 -3.37 -1.49
N LEU A 64 -10.85 -4.15 -2.40
CA LEU A 64 -9.39 -4.31 -2.46
C LEU A 64 -8.69 -2.98 -2.72
N GLU A 65 -9.27 -2.15 -3.57
CA GLU A 65 -8.78 -0.80 -3.83
C GLU A 65 -8.78 0.06 -2.57
N ASP A 66 -9.94 0.14 -1.88
CA ASP A 66 -10.07 0.95 -0.67
C ASP A 66 -9.14 0.45 0.44
N ALA A 67 -9.00 -0.86 0.59
CA ALA A 67 -8.09 -1.45 1.57
C ALA A 67 -6.63 -1.05 1.28
N CYS A 68 -6.20 -1.08 0.02
CA CYS A 68 -4.87 -0.64 -0.38
C CYS A 68 -4.67 0.87 -0.18
N ALA A 69 -5.66 1.69 -0.55
CA ALA A 69 -5.60 3.15 -0.37
C ALA A 69 -5.54 3.53 1.11
N ARG A 70 -6.34 2.91 1.97
CA ARG A 70 -6.32 3.12 3.41
C ARG A 70 -5.01 2.65 4.05
N ALA A 71 -4.51 1.47 3.66
CA ALA A 71 -3.23 0.97 4.16
C ALA A 71 -2.05 1.88 3.78
N LYS A 72 -2.09 2.52 2.60
CA LYS A 72 -1.12 3.53 2.20
C LYS A 72 -1.13 4.74 3.14
N GLN A 73 -2.31 5.24 3.51
CA GLN A 73 -2.44 6.35 4.47
C GLN A 73 -2.03 5.94 5.88
N HIS A 74 -2.38 4.73 6.30
CA HIS A 74 -1.96 4.20 7.60
C HIS A 74 -0.43 4.20 7.78
N LEU A 75 0.35 3.91 6.72
CA LEU A 75 1.79 4.05 6.79
C LEU A 75 2.26 5.49 7.03
N VAL A 76 1.58 6.49 6.48
CA VAL A 76 1.90 7.91 6.71
C VAL A 76 1.76 8.23 8.19
N GLU A 77 0.67 7.79 8.80
CA GLU A 77 0.40 7.93 10.23
C GLU A 77 1.46 7.21 11.07
N LEU A 78 1.82 5.98 10.71
CA LEU A 78 2.87 5.20 11.39
C LEU A 78 4.22 5.94 11.39
N PHE A 79 4.55 6.65 10.32
CA PHE A 79 5.78 7.46 10.27
C PHE A 79 5.73 8.71 11.16
N GLN A 80 4.54 9.17 11.54
CA GLN A 80 4.36 10.33 12.42
C GLN A 80 4.35 9.95 13.91
N GLN A 81 4.13 8.67 14.23
CA GLN A 81 4.13 8.21 15.62
C GLN A 81 5.52 8.31 16.25
N PRO A 82 5.61 8.75 17.53
CA PRO A 82 6.87 8.72 18.27
C PRO A 82 7.39 7.29 18.39
N ALA A 83 8.72 7.15 18.43
CA ALA A 83 9.38 5.85 18.58
C ALA A 83 9.21 5.29 20.00
#